data_AF-A0AAI9L9V5-F1
#
_entry.id   AF-A0AAI9L9V5-F1
#
_cell.length_a   1.000
_cell.length_b   1.000
_cell.length_c   1.000
_cell.angle_alpha   90.00
_cell.angle_beta   90.00
_cell.angle_gamma   90.00
#
_symmetry.space_group_name_H-M   'P 1'
#
loop_
_entity.id
_entity.type
_entity.pdbx_description
1 polymer ?
#
loop_
_entity_poly.entity_id
_entity_poly.type
_entity_poly.pdbx_seq_one_letter_code
_entity_poly.pdbx_strand_id
1 'polypeptide(L)'
;MSKLAMRIAGLALLVLGQTQMPAIGQVQSMSVLAGQMALDYSRNALDADVKYNGKTLRVAGVVMRIGKYNDGQPFIMLLGTKTDDDFIRANMKSNYQSISKIKKFDKITLACTNKGKSSGELTLECTDVIYEYAGPHHYSIERNGLYGYTSQGTGEVVFFQYNGVENGRHTLVSFSYGMTHATFLFCKEDCRFVDTSDGQTFQVQKGTILEGVISDMLAGALRTSR
;
A
#
# COMPACT_ATOMS: atom_id res chain seq x y z
N MET A 1 5.08 81.62 12.72
CA MET A 1 4.23 80.64 12.01
C MET A 1 5.12 79.97 10.97
N SER A 2 5.57 78.72 11.20
CA SER A 2 5.07 77.47 10.55
C SER A 2 5.29 77.50 9.02
N LYS A 3 5.93 76.59 8.28
CA LYS A 3 6.39 75.18 8.39
C LYS A 3 7.39 74.99 7.21
N LEU A 4 8.54 74.36 7.38
CA LEU A 4 8.83 72.92 7.28
C LEU A 4 9.18 72.45 5.85
N ALA A 5 10.35 71.81 5.78
CA ALA A 5 11.05 71.25 4.63
C ALA A 5 10.38 70.00 4.04
N MET A 6 10.72 69.65 2.79
CA MET A 6 10.98 68.25 2.43
C MET A 6 11.81 68.13 1.15
N ARG A 7 13.08 67.72 1.30
CA ARG A 7 13.90 67.15 0.22
C ARG A 7 13.71 65.64 0.26
N ILE A 8 13.30 65.04 -0.85
CA ILE A 8 13.14 63.60 -0.99
C ILE A 8 14.52 62.99 -1.30
N ALA A 9 15.00 62.13 -0.40
CA ALA A 9 16.18 61.30 -0.59
C ALA A 9 15.79 60.08 -1.45
N GLY A 10 16.50 59.90 -2.58
CA GLY A 10 16.40 58.69 -3.39
C GLY A 10 17.14 57.53 -2.72
N LEU A 11 16.40 56.49 -2.35
CA LEU A 11 16.92 55.24 -1.79
C LEU A 11 17.32 54.32 -2.96
N ALA A 12 18.60 54.00 -3.09
CA ALA A 12 19.09 52.97 -4.01
C ALA A 12 18.81 51.58 -3.42
N LEU A 13 17.98 50.79 -4.11
CA LEU A 13 17.67 49.41 -3.74
C LEU A 13 18.74 48.47 -4.33
N LEU A 14 19.55 47.87 -3.44
CA LEU A 14 20.51 46.81 -3.78
C LEU A 14 19.74 45.53 -4.10
N VAL A 15 19.71 45.09 -5.36
CA VAL A 15 19.15 43.78 -5.74
C VAL A 15 20.21 42.71 -5.50
N LEU A 16 20.11 42.01 -4.36
CA LEU A 16 20.88 40.79 -4.12
C LEU A 16 20.34 39.70 -5.04
N GLY A 17 21.15 39.27 -6.01
CA GLY A 17 20.87 38.12 -6.86
C GLY A 17 20.77 36.86 -6.00
N GLN A 18 19.56 36.31 -5.87
CA GLN A 18 19.33 35.01 -5.26
C GLN A 18 19.76 33.95 -6.27
N THR A 19 20.84 33.24 -5.97
CA THR A 19 21.16 31.96 -6.62
C THR A 19 20.04 30.97 -6.30
N GLN A 20 19.08 30.83 -7.22
CA GLN A 20 18.10 29.77 -7.14
C GLN A 20 18.83 28.43 -7.23
N MET A 21 18.84 27.69 -6.11
CA MET A 21 19.24 26.29 -6.11
C MET A 21 18.34 25.53 -7.10
N PRO A 22 18.90 24.62 -7.91
CA PRO A 22 18.09 23.83 -8.82
C PRO A 22 17.11 22.99 -8.01
N ALA A 23 15.84 23.00 -8.42
CA ALA A 23 14.82 22.10 -7.88
C ALA A 23 15.33 20.66 -8.02
N ILE A 24 15.50 19.98 -6.89
CA ILE A 24 15.83 18.56 -6.83
C ILE A 24 14.71 17.83 -7.57
N GLY A 25 15.03 17.27 -8.74
CA GLY A 25 14.08 16.48 -9.52
C GLY A 25 13.47 15.40 -8.66
N GLN A 26 12.13 15.36 -8.57
CA GLN A 26 11.44 14.28 -7.87
C GLN A 26 11.84 12.96 -8.51
N VAL A 27 12.60 12.13 -7.78
CA VAL A 27 12.87 10.75 -8.20
C VAL A 27 11.52 10.07 -8.32
N GLN A 28 11.10 9.77 -9.56
CA GLN A 28 9.83 9.12 -9.83
C GLN A 28 9.87 7.72 -9.21
N SER A 29 9.16 7.54 -8.11
CA SER A 29 9.07 6.26 -7.41
C SER A 29 7.86 5.47 -7.89
N MET A 30 8.03 4.17 -8.08
CA MET A 30 6.95 3.26 -8.50
C MET A 30 6.23 2.71 -7.27
N SER A 31 4.92 2.90 -7.18
CA SER A 31 4.09 2.27 -6.14
C SER A 31 3.78 0.82 -6.50
N VAL A 32 3.93 -0.09 -5.54
CA VAL A 32 3.70 -1.53 -5.73
C VAL A 32 3.28 -2.20 -4.44
N LEU A 33 2.37 -3.18 -4.52
CA LEU A 33 2.00 -4.01 -3.40
C LEU A 33 3.03 -5.13 -3.20
N ALA A 34 3.42 -5.40 -1.95
CA ALA A 34 4.34 -6.48 -1.60
C ALA A 34 3.84 -7.84 -2.14
N GLY A 35 2.58 -8.18 -1.92
CA GLY A 35 2.00 -9.41 -2.45
C GLY A 35 2.05 -9.52 -3.98
N GLN A 36 1.81 -8.42 -4.70
CA GLN A 36 1.91 -8.40 -6.17
C GLN A 36 3.36 -8.60 -6.62
N MET A 37 4.32 -7.95 -5.95
CA MET A 37 5.73 -8.13 -6.28
C MET A 37 6.16 -9.58 -6.06
N ALA A 38 5.74 -10.21 -4.97
CA ALA A 38 6.02 -11.62 -4.70
C ALA A 38 5.43 -12.55 -5.78
N LEU A 39 4.20 -12.25 -6.26
CA LEU A 39 3.57 -12.99 -7.36
C LEU A 39 4.34 -12.86 -8.67
N ASP A 40 4.77 -11.64 -9.02
CA ASP A 40 5.52 -11.40 -10.24
C ASP A 40 6.82 -12.22 -10.22
N TYR A 41 7.55 -12.22 -9.11
CA TYR A 41 8.77 -13.03 -8.92
C TYR A 41 8.51 -14.54 -8.91
N SER A 42 7.37 -14.97 -8.37
CA SER A 42 6.96 -16.38 -8.38
C SER A 42 6.61 -16.87 -9.79
N ARG A 43 5.98 -16.01 -10.59
CA ARG A 43 5.58 -16.30 -11.98
C ARG A 43 6.77 -16.31 -12.92
N ASN A 44 7.60 -15.27 -12.89
CA ASN A 44 8.78 -15.14 -13.73
C ASN A 44 9.77 -14.13 -13.10
N ALA A 45 10.82 -14.65 -12.45
CA ALA A 45 11.81 -13.82 -11.78
C ALA A 45 12.60 -12.90 -12.74
N LEU A 46 12.87 -13.33 -13.97
CA LEU A 46 13.61 -12.52 -14.96
C LEU A 46 12.79 -11.32 -15.42
N ASP A 47 11.50 -11.54 -15.70
CA ASP A 47 10.56 -10.46 -16.05
C ASP A 47 10.37 -9.48 -14.87
N ALA A 48 10.23 -10.02 -13.66
CA ALA A 48 10.16 -9.22 -12.44
C ALA A 48 11.43 -8.39 -12.21
N ASP A 49 12.63 -8.92 -12.49
CA ASP A 49 13.88 -8.17 -12.40
C ASP A 49 13.92 -7.02 -13.42
N VAL A 50 13.50 -7.25 -14.66
CA VAL A 50 13.34 -6.16 -15.66
C VAL A 50 12.37 -5.09 -15.15
N LYS A 51 11.30 -5.51 -14.46
CA LYS A 51 10.28 -4.61 -13.92
C LYS A 51 10.74 -3.83 -12.69
N TYR A 52 11.52 -4.41 -11.79
CA TYR A 52 11.76 -3.83 -10.45
C TYR A 52 13.22 -3.59 -10.09
N ASN A 53 14.17 -4.38 -10.59
CA ASN A 53 15.54 -4.37 -10.11
C ASN A 53 16.20 -2.99 -10.26
N GLY A 54 16.87 -2.54 -9.19
CA GLY A 54 17.53 -1.23 -9.13
C GLY A 54 16.60 -0.01 -9.07
N LYS A 55 15.28 -0.18 -9.16
CA LYS A 55 14.33 0.95 -9.14
C LYS A 55 13.99 1.37 -7.72
N THR A 56 13.66 2.66 -7.56
CA THR A 56 13.10 3.20 -6.32
C THR A 56 11.60 2.94 -6.28
N LEU A 57 11.15 2.28 -5.21
CA LEU A 57 9.81 1.74 -5.05
C LEU A 57 9.16 2.29 -3.77
N ARG A 58 7.86 2.56 -3.83
CA ARG A 58 6.98 2.70 -2.67
C ARG A 58 6.25 1.36 -2.49
N VAL A 59 6.76 0.52 -1.60
CA VAL A 59 6.25 -0.84 -1.40
C VAL A 59 5.23 -0.82 -0.27
N ALA A 60 3.96 -0.93 -0.62
CA ALA A 60 2.87 -1.04 0.34
C ALA A 60 2.64 -2.51 0.71
N GLY A 61 2.43 -2.80 2.00
CA GLY A 61 2.24 -4.16 2.46
C GLY A 61 1.79 -4.28 3.90
N VAL A 62 1.48 -5.51 4.30
CA VAL A 62 1.12 -5.86 5.69
C VAL A 62 2.34 -6.42 6.39
N VAL A 63 2.64 -5.88 7.57
CA VAL A 63 3.75 -6.36 8.40
C VAL A 63 3.42 -7.72 9.01
N MET A 64 4.22 -8.73 8.69
CA MET A 64 4.08 -10.08 9.26
C MET A 64 5.08 -10.32 10.38
N ARG A 65 6.25 -9.70 10.30
CA ARG A 65 7.29 -9.78 11.33
C ARG A 65 8.18 -8.54 11.30
N ILE A 66 8.66 -8.16 12.48
CA ILE A 66 9.71 -7.16 12.66
C ILE A 66 10.84 -7.86 13.42
N GLY A 67 12.08 -7.66 13.00
CA GLY A 67 13.23 -8.33 13.60
C GLY A 67 14.53 -7.56 13.44
N LYS A 68 15.61 -8.16 13.93
CA LYS A 68 16.99 -7.69 13.78
C LYS A 68 17.88 -8.86 13.40
N TYR A 69 18.88 -8.61 12.57
CA TYR A 69 19.98 -9.55 12.38
C TYR A 69 20.97 -9.49 13.55
N ASN A 70 21.96 -10.39 13.54
CA ASN A 70 22.98 -10.48 14.59
C ASN A 70 23.85 -9.22 14.70
N ASP A 71 24.02 -8.48 13.60
CA ASP A 71 24.71 -7.18 13.57
C ASP A 71 23.82 -6.01 14.03
N GLY A 72 22.59 -6.32 14.46
CA GLY A 72 21.59 -5.37 14.89
C GLY A 72 20.73 -4.81 13.76
N GLN A 73 21.10 -4.95 12.48
CA GLN A 73 20.36 -4.33 11.38
C GLN A 73 18.89 -4.75 11.40
N PRO A 74 17.93 -3.80 11.46
CA PRO A 74 16.52 -4.13 11.53
C PRO A 74 15.99 -4.57 10.16
N PHE A 75 15.02 -5.48 10.18
CA PHE A 75 14.26 -5.88 9.00
C PHE A 75 12.77 -5.96 9.30
N ILE A 76 11.97 -5.80 8.25
CA ILE A 76 10.52 -6.00 8.25
C ILE A 76 10.22 -7.10 7.23
N MET A 77 9.41 -8.09 7.61
CA MET A 77 8.86 -9.07 6.67
C MET A 77 7.45 -8.63 6.32
N LEU A 78 7.23 -8.34 5.04
CA LEU A 78 5.92 -8.03 4.48
C LEU A 78 5.28 -9.30 3.94
N LEU A 79 3.97 -9.40 4.06
CA LEU A 79 3.19 -10.48 3.46
C LEU A 79 3.41 -10.53 1.93
N GLY A 80 3.78 -11.71 1.43
CA GLY A 80 3.91 -12.04 0.01
C GLY A 80 2.62 -12.65 -0.52
N THR A 81 2.69 -13.83 -1.16
CA THR A 81 1.55 -14.44 -1.86
C THR A 81 0.70 -15.41 -1.04
N LYS A 82 1.27 -15.92 0.07
CA LYS A 82 0.66 -16.91 0.99
C LYS A 82 0.88 -16.47 2.44
N THR A 83 0.06 -16.97 3.37
CA THR A 83 0.02 -16.51 4.77
C THR A 83 1.23 -16.93 5.60
N ASP A 84 1.86 -18.07 5.30
CA ASP A 84 2.70 -18.73 6.31
C ASP A 84 4.21 -18.72 6.00
N ASP A 85 4.61 -18.75 4.72
CA ASP A 85 6.04 -18.88 4.34
C ASP A 85 6.50 -17.95 3.22
N ASP A 86 5.59 -17.16 2.64
CA ASP A 86 5.91 -16.31 1.50
C ASP A 86 5.93 -14.85 1.92
N PHE A 87 7.13 -14.35 2.14
CA PHE A 87 7.36 -13.00 2.64
C PHE A 87 8.38 -12.26 1.77
N ILE A 88 8.22 -10.95 1.72
CA ILE A 88 9.25 -10.05 1.21
C ILE A 88 10.03 -9.50 2.39
N ARG A 89 11.35 -9.64 2.34
CA ARG A 89 12.26 -9.10 3.34
C ARG A 89 12.67 -7.70 2.96
N ALA A 90 12.32 -6.74 3.83
CA ALA A 90 12.74 -5.35 3.74
C ALA A 90 13.82 -5.08 4.79
N ASN A 91 15.08 -5.01 4.35
CA ASN A 91 16.18 -4.56 5.18
C ASN A 91 16.08 -3.06 5.36
N MET A 92 16.07 -2.60 6.61
CA MET A 92 15.90 -1.18 6.90
C MET A 92 17.25 -0.54 7.19
N LYS A 93 17.58 0.53 6.48
CA LYS A 93 18.69 1.42 6.87
C LYS A 93 18.30 2.13 8.16
N SER A 94 19.24 2.20 9.09
CA SER A 94 19.10 2.53 10.52
C SER A 94 18.14 3.69 10.86
N ASN A 95 16.83 3.44 10.84
CA ASN A 95 15.79 4.35 11.33
C ASN A 95 14.92 3.64 12.40
N TYR A 96 15.55 3.33 13.54
CA TYR A 96 14.91 2.59 14.63
C TYR A 96 13.68 3.30 15.21
N GLN A 97 13.68 4.63 15.22
CA GLN A 97 12.59 5.42 15.82
C GLN A 97 11.29 5.31 15.01
N SER A 98 11.39 5.28 13.67
CA SER A 98 10.23 4.99 12.84
C SER A 98 9.84 3.52 12.98
N ILE A 99 10.78 2.57 12.91
CA ILE A 99 10.45 1.14 12.92
C ILE A 99 9.83 0.69 14.25
N SER A 100 10.23 1.27 15.39
CA SER A 100 9.77 0.86 16.71
C SER A 100 8.28 1.11 16.99
N LYS A 101 7.61 1.92 16.16
CA LYS A 101 6.17 2.20 16.29
C LYS A 101 5.31 1.23 15.48
N ILE A 102 5.93 0.46 14.57
CA ILE A 102 5.25 -0.51 13.72
C ILE A 102 4.93 -1.75 14.53
N LYS A 103 3.75 -2.32 14.30
CA LYS A 103 3.26 -3.55 14.89
C LYS A 103 3.03 -4.60 13.81
N LYS A 104 3.00 -5.87 14.25
CA LYS A 104 2.50 -6.95 13.40
C LYS A 104 1.07 -6.60 12.96
N PHE A 105 0.78 -6.85 11.69
CA PHE A 105 -0.45 -6.55 10.97
C PHE A 105 -0.70 -5.09 10.61
N ASP A 106 0.25 -4.18 10.90
CA ASP A 106 0.16 -2.82 10.37
C ASP A 106 0.25 -2.82 8.85
N LYS A 107 -0.58 -1.96 8.22
CA LYS A 107 -0.48 -1.62 6.81
C LYS A 107 0.45 -0.43 6.68
N ILE A 108 1.57 -0.62 6.00
CA ILE A 108 2.60 0.42 5.86
C ILE A 108 3.03 0.56 4.40
N THR A 109 3.62 1.71 4.07
CA THR A 109 4.36 1.91 2.82
C THR A 109 5.83 2.10 3.15
N LEU A 110 6.71 1.33 2.50
CA LEU A 110 8.15 1.48 2.64
C LEU A 110 8.76 2.15 1.41
N ALA A 111 9.70 3.07 1.62
CA ALA A 111 10.54 3.60 0.55
C ALA A 111 11.75 2.69 0.37
N CYS A 112 11.81 1.97 -0.76
CA CYS A 112 12.79 0.90 -0.98
C CYS A 112 13.48 0.99 -2.34
N THR A 113 14.60 0.28 -2.44
CA THR A 113 15.21 -0.12 -3.70
C THR A 113 15.20 -1.64 -3.77
N ASN A 114 14.75 -2.21 -4.88
CA ASN A 114 14.79 -3.66 -5.06
C ASN A 114 16.24 -4.13 -5.32
N LYS A 115 16.65 -5.20 -4.63
CA LYS A 115 17.96 -5.86 -4.83
C LYS A 115 17.86 -7.20 -5.57
N GLY A 116 16.67 -7.55 -6.03
CA GLY A 116 16.42 -8.82 -6.70
C GLY A 116 16.19 -9.96 -5.72
N LYS A 117 16.03 -11.16 -6.28
CA LYS A 117 15.78 -12.39 -5.53
C LYS A 117 17.07 -13.22 -5.49
N SER A 118 17.55 -13.51 -4.28
CA SER A 118 18.73 -14.37 -4.06
C SER A 118 18.39 -15.48 -3.08
N SER A 119 18.86 -16.70 -3.33
CA SER A 119 18.63 -17.87 -2.46
C SER A 119 17.16 -18.11 -2.09
N GLY A 120 16.23 -17.79 -3.01
CA GLY A 120 14.79 -17.97 -2.81
C GLY A 120 14.08 -16.80 -2.12
N GLU A 121 14.79 -15.80 -1.61
CA GLU A 121 14.20 -14.68 -0.88
C GLU A 121 14.32 -13.36 -1.66
N LEU A 122 13.20 -12.65 -1.79
CA LEU A 122 13.17 -11.33 -2.38
C LEU A 122 13.59 -10.29 -1.33
N THR A 123 14.65 -9.54 -1.62
CA THR A 123 15.25 -8.59 -0.69
C THR A 123 15.10 -7.16 -1.18
N LEU A 124 14.56 -6.31 -0.31
CA LEU A 124 14.45 -4.88 -0.49
C LEU A 124 15.42 -4.16 0.45
N GLU A 125 16.03 -3.08 -0.03
CA GLU A 125 16.80 -2.15 0.81
C GLU A 125 16.00 -0.87 0.99
N CYS A 126 15.52 -0.63 2.21
CA CYS A 126 14.55 0.41 2.50
C CYS A 126 15.15 1.49 3.40
N THR A 127 14.83 2.74 3.11
CA THR A 127 15.39 3.92 3.79
C THR A 127 14.43 4.52 4.79
N ASP A 128 13.12 4.35 4.59
CA ASP A 128 12.13 4.97 5.45
C ASP A 128 10.79 4.22 5.46
N VAL A 129 10.02 4.49 6.51
CA VAL A 129 8.65 4.04 6.70
C VAL A 129 7.75 5.24 6.48
N ILE A 130 7.00 5.19 5.40
CA ILE A 130 6.00 6.19 5.09
C ILE A 130 4.69 5.73 5.74
N TYR A 131 4.35 6.35 6.87
CA TYR A 131 3.12 6.08 7.63
C TYR A 131 1.83 6.46 6.89
N GLU A 132 1.95 7.04 5.71
CA GLU A 132 0.87 7.07 4.75
C GLU A 132 0.81 5.72 4.06
N TYR A 133 -0.11 4.86 4.50
CA TYR A 133 -0.64 3.86 3.57
C TYR A 133 -1.36 4.62 2.46
N ALA A 134 -0.59 4.98 1.43
CA ALA A 134 -1.04 5.67 0.22
C ALA A 134 -1.16 4.65 -0.94
N GLY A 135 -1.44 3.39 -0.61
CA GLY A 135 -1.92 2.46 -1.62
C GLY A 135 -3.31 2.93 -2.08
N PRO A 136 -3.62 2.89 -3.39
CA PRO A 136 -4.98 3.21 -3.88
C PRO A 136 -6.05 2.20 -3.43
N HIS A 137 -5.66 1.21 -2.63
CA HIS A 137 -6.43 0.03 -2.32
C HIS A 137 -6.19 -0.35 -0.87
N HIS A 138 -7.20 -0.77 -0.13
CA HIS A 138 -7.11 -1.30 1.22
C HIS A 138 -6.68 -2.79 1.27
N TYR A 139 -6.64 -3.51 0.14
CA TYR A 139 -6.27 -4.94 0.11
C TYR A 139 -4.75 -5.20 0.21
N SER A 140 -4.38 -6.36 0.74
CA SER A 140 -3.00 -6.79 1.01
C SER A 140 -2.31 -7.46 -0.20
N ILE A 141 -3.09 -8.08 -1.08
CA ILE A 141 -2.61 -8.87 -2.22
C ILE A 141 -3.65 -8.89 -3.36
N GLU A 142 -3.20 -8.99 -4.61
CA GLU A 142 -4.05 -9.30 -5.77
C GLU A 142 -3.50 -10.55 -6.48
N ARG A 143 -4.32 -11.57 -6.74
CA ARG A 143 -3.92 -12.81 -7.43
C ARG A 143 -4.99 -13.24 -8.42
N ASN A 144 -4.67 -13.26 -9.72
CA ASN A 144 -5.56 -13.74 -10.77
C ASN A 144 -6.97 -13.12 -10.72
N GLY A 145 -7.08 -11.82 -10.46
CA GLY A 145 -8.37 -11.13 -10.31
C GLY A 145 -9.08 -11.35 -8.97
N LEU A 146 -8.44 -12.04 -8.02
CA LEU A 146 -8.83 -12.07 -6.62
C LEU A 146 -8.05 -11.02 -5.85
N TYR A 147 -8.68 -10.46 -4.84
CA TYR A 147 -8.12 -9.48 -3.92
C TYR A 147 -8.12 -10.09 -2.52
N GLY A 148 -7.05 -9.94 -1.75
CA GLY A 148 -6.90 -10.55 -0.45
C GLY A 148 -6.70 -9.52 0.66
N TYR A 149 -7.46 -9.63 1.74
CA TYR A 149 -7.26 -8.85 2.97
C TYR A 149 -6.70 -9.74 4.08
N THR A 150 -5.67 -9.24 4.75
CA THR A 150 -5.16 -9.87 5.98
C THR A 150 -6.04 -9.51 7.16
N SER A 151 -6.64 -10.50 7.80
CA SER A 151 -7.31 -10.35 9.10
C SER A 151 -6.32 -9.86 10.14
N GLN A 152 -6.63 -8.75 10.83
CA GLN A 152 -5.77 -8.25 11.90
C GLN A 152 -5.77 -9.17 13.13
N GLY A 153 -6.85 -9.94 13.34
CA GLY A 153 -6.97 -10.86 14.48
C GLY A 153 -6.23 -12.17 14.27
N THR A 154 -6.32 -12.75 13.07
CA THR A 154 -5.78 -14.08 12.77
C THR A 154 -4.51 -14.05 11.92
N GLY A 155 -4.25 -12.97 11.20
CA GLY A 155 -3.18 -12.90 10.19
C GLY A 155 -3.49 -13.63 8.89
N GLU A 156 -4.66 -14.27 8.79
CA GLU A 156 -5.09 -15.01 7.61
C GLU A 156 -5.50 -14.07 6.47
N VAL A 157 -5.25 -14.48 5.23
CA VAL A 157 -5.72 -13.74 4.06
C VAL A 157 -7.08 -14.27 3.64
N VAL A 158 -8.09 -13.39 3.66
CA VAL A 158 -9.41 -13.64 3.09
C VAL A 158 -9.42 -13.10 1.68
N PHE A 159 -9.69 -13.96 0.70
CA PHE A 159 -9.78 -13.57 -0.69
C PHE A 159 -11.22 -13.22 -1.06
N PHE A 160 -11.38 -12.27 -1.96
CA PHE A 160 -12.65 -11.90 -2.56
C PHE A 160 -12.43 -11.50 -4.01
N GLN A 161 -13.51 -11.44 -4.77
CA GLN A 161 -13.55 -11.01 -6.15
C GLN A 161 -14.63 -9.95 -6.32
N TYR A 162 -14.39 -9.00 -7.24
CA TYR A 162 -15.42 -8.07 -7.67
C TYR A 162 -15.93 -8.47 -9.06
N ASN A 163 -17.23 -8.78 -9.14
CA ASN A 163 -17.88 -9.23 -10.38
C ASN A 163 -18.57 -8.10 -11.15
N GLY A 164 -18.41 -6.85 -10.71
CA GLY A 164 -19.02 -5.69 -11.33
C GLY A 164 -20.40 -5.36 -10.77
N VAL A 165 -21.15 -4.59 -11.55
CA VAL A 165 -22.51 -4.15 -11.24
C VAL A 165 -23.50 -4.98 -12.05
N GLU A 166 -24.46 -5.60 -11.38
CA GLU A 166 -25.55 -6.34 -12.00
C GLU A 166 -26.89 -5.82 -11.47
N ASN A 167 -27.79 -5.42 -12.37
CA ASN A 167 -29.09 -4.82 -12.01
C ASN A 167 -28.95 -3.62 -11.04
N GLY A 168 -27.92 -2.79 -11.24
CA GLY A 168 -27.63 -1.63 -10.38
C GLY A 168 -27.03 -1.98 -9.02
N ARG A 169 -26.71 -3.26 -8.75
CA ARG A 169 -26.11 -3.71 -7.50
C ARG A 169 -24.69 -4.20 -7.73
N HIS A 170 -23.75 -3.67 -6.96
CA HIS A 170 -22.39 -4.20 -6.93
C HIS A 170 -22.39 -5.61 -6.36
N THR A 171 -21.66 -6.51 -7.01
CA THR A 171 -21.53 -7.91 -6.62
C THR A 171 -20.09 -8.22 -6.23
N LEU A 172 -19.87 -8.57 -4.96
CA LEU A 172 -18.62 -9.11 -4.47
C LEU A 172 -18.80 -10.61 -4.18
N VAL A 173 -17.77 -11.40 -4.40
CA VAL A 173 -17.74 -12.82 -4.05
C VAL A 173 -16.62 -13.03 -3.04
N SER A 174 -16.96 -13.34 -1.80
CA SER A 174 -15.97 -13.67 -0.77
C SER A 174 -15.69 -15.17 -0.80
N PHE A 175 -14.42 -15.54 -0.73
CA PHE A 175 -13.96 -16.93 -0.67
C PHE A 175 -13.31 -17.17 0.70
N SER A 176 -13.90 -18.05 1.50
CA SER A 176 -13.26 -18.53 2.72
C SER A 176 -12.37 -19.76 2.41
N TYR A 177 -11.43 -20.02 3.31
CA TYR A 177 -10.57 -21.22 3.42
C TYR A 177 -10.63 -22.22 2.25
N GLY A 178 -9.64 -22.16 1.35
CA GLY A 178 -9.50 -23.13 0.26
C GLY A 178 -10.41 -22.91 -0.95
N MET A 179 -11.14 -21.78 -1.02
CA MET A 179 -12.05 -21.43 -2.13
C MET A 179 -13.23 -22.39 -2.30
N THR A 180 -13.56 -23.19 -1.29
CA THR A 180 -14.64 -24.19 -1.36
C THR A 180 -16.01 -23.60 -1.08
N HIS A 181 -16.08 -22.43 -0.44
CA HIS A 181 -17.31 -21.70 -0.16
C HIS A 181 -17.21 -20.27 -0.68
N ALA A 182 -18.20 -19.89 -1.47
CA ALA A 182 -18.35 -18.54 -2.02
C ALA A 182 -19.61 -17.91 -1.45
N THR A 183 -19.47 -16.73 -0.85
CA THR A 183 -20.60 -15.90 -0.41
C THR A 183 -20.71 -14.70 -1.32
N PHE A 184 -21.86 -14.53 -1.96
CA PHE A 184 -22.13 -13.32 -2.74
C PHE A 184 -22.60 -12.22 -1.80
N LEU A 185 -22.07 -11.02 -2.01
CA LEU A 185 -22.38 -9.82 -1.27
C LEU A 185 -22.92 -8.79 -2.26
N PHE A 186 -24.10 -8.27 -1.98
CA PHE A 186 -24.81 -7.32 -2.84
C PHE A 186 -25.07 -6.02 -2.10
N CYS A 187 -24.52 -4.91 -2.60
CA CYS A 187 -24.75 -3.61 -1.99
C CYS A 187 -26.22 -3.17 -2.02
N LYS A 188 -26.61 -2.43 -0.97
CA LYS A 188 -27.85 -1.65 -0.82
C LYS A 188 -27.54 -0.27 -0.26
N GLU A 189 -28.35 0.72 -0.63
CA GLU A 189 -28.31 2.08 -0.08
C GLU A 189 -26.89 2.67 -0.06
N ASP A 190 -26.29 2.83 -1.24
CA ASP A 190 -24.90 3.30 -1.40
C ASP A 190 -23.87 2.41 -0.67
N CYS A 191 -24.15 1.10 -0.62
CA CYS A 191 -23.38 0.11 0.13
C CYS A 191 -23.31 0.33 1.65
N ARG A 192 -24.27 1.06 2.25
CA ARG A 192 -24.42 1.10 3.72
C ARG A 192 -24.84 -0.26 4.28
N PHE A 193 -25.56 -1.04 3.48
CA PHE A 193 -25.96 -2.40 3.79
C PHE A 193 -25.48 -3.36 2.71
N VAL A 194 -25.25 -4.60 3.11
CA VAL A 194 -24.85 -5.69 2.22
C VAL A 194 -25.77 -6.88 2.48
N ASP A 195 -26.42 -7.35 1.42
CA ASP A 195 -27.14 -8.62 1.44
C ASP A 195 -26.19 -9.75 1.07
N THR A 196 -26.25 -10.88 1.77
CA THR A 196 -25.56 -12.11 1.42
C THR A 196 -26.45 -13.04 0.58
N SER A 197 -25.85 -13.96 -0.19
CA SER A 197 -26.60 -14.95 -0.99
C SER A 197 -27.51 -15.89 -0.17
N ASP A 198 -27.30 -16.01 1.13
CA ASP A 198 -28.16 -16.77 2.06
C ASP A 198 -29.32 -15.93 2.64
N GLY A 199 -29.50 -14.69 2.16
CA GLY A 199 -30.64 -13.83 2.50
C GLY A 199 -30.47 -13.02 3.78
N GLN A 200 -29.26 -12.98 4.37
CA GLN A 200 -28.97 -12.12 5.51
C GLN A 200 -28.60 -10.70 5.03
N THR A 201 -28.88 -9.70 5.86
CA THR A 201 -28.50 -8.31 5.61
C THR A 201 -27.63 -7.80 6.75
N PHE A 202 -26.50 -7.21 6.41
CA PHE A 202 -25.56 -6.64 7.37
C PHE A 202 -25.38 -5.16 7.13
N GLN A 203 -25.29 -4.39 8.22
CA GLN A 203 -24.82 -3.01 8.15
C GLN A 203 -23.29 -3.01 8.06
N VAL A 204 -22.75 -2.24 7.12
CA VAL A 204 -21.31 -2.09 6.97
C VAL A 204 -20.78 -1.22 8.10
N GLN A 205 -19.93 -1.80 8.94
CA GLN A 205 -19.31 -1.12 10.07
C GLN A 205 -18.00 -0.46 9.65
N LYS A 206 -17.79 0.79 10.09
CA LYS A 206 -16.54 1.53 9.84
C LYS A 206 -15.33 0.81 10.42
N GLY A 207 -14.20 0.85 9.70
CA GLY A 207 -12.95 0.22 10.13
C GLY A 207 -12.93 -1.30 9.96
N THR A 208 -13.98 -1.90 9.41
CA THR A 208 -13.98 -3.34 9.08
C THR A 208 -13.34 -3.62 7.73
N ILE A 209 -12.93 -4.88 7.52
CA ILE A 209 -12.44 -5.33 6.20
C ILE A 209 -13.49 -5.09 5.13
N LEU A 210 -14.77 -5.36 5.42
CA LEU A 210 -15.86 -5.19 4.48
C LEU A 210 -16.04 -3.73 4.05
N GLU A 211 -15.88 -2.76 4.97
CA GLU A 211 -15.88 -1.34 4.62
C GLU A 211 -14.71 -0.99 3.70
N GLY A 212 -13.50 -1.49 3.99
CA GLY A 212 -12.34 -1.30 3.12
C GLY A 212 -12.56 -1.85 1.70
N VAL A 213 -13.11 -3.07 1.59
CA VAL A 213 -13.46 -3.70 0.31
C VAL A 213 -14.42 -2.83 -0.49
N ILE A 214 -15.47 -2.33 0.18
CA ILE A 214 -16.51 -1.51 -0.44
C ILE A 214 -15.94 -0.16 -0.87
N SER A 215 -15.07 0.45 -0.06
CA SER A 215 -14.38 1.70 -0.40
C SER A 215 -13.55 1.54 -1.68
N ASP A 216 -12.74 0.48 -1.77
CA ASP A 216 -11.94 0.18 -2.97
C ASP A 216 -12.85 -0.06 -4.19
N MET A 217 -13.95 -0.77 -4.01
CA MET A 217 -14.92 -1.05 -5.05
C MET A 217 -15.59 0.22 -5.59
N LEU A 218 -16.10 1.08 -4.70
CA LEU A 218 -16.78 2.32 -5.06
C LEU A 218 -15.83 3.33 -5.69
N ALA A 219 -14.54 3.30 -5.32
CA ALA A 219 -13.50 4.10 -5.95
C ALA A 219 -13.10 3.60 -7.36
N GLY A 220 -13.67 2.49 -7.84
CA GLY A 220 -13.29 1.87 -9.12
C GLY A 220 -11.91 1.21 -9.10
N ALA A 221 -11.41 0.92 -7.89
CA ALA A 221 -10.07 0.43 -7.66
C ALA A 221 -9.96 -1.09 -7.91
N LEU A 222 -11.10 -1.80 -7.92
CA LEU A 222 -11.19 -3.22 -8.21
C LEU A 222 -11.55 -3.46 -9.68
N ARG A 223 -10.81 -4.36 -10.33
CA ARG A 223 -11.10 -4.83 -11.69
C ARG A 223 -12.23 -5.83 -11.66
N THR A 224 -13.09 -5.76 -12.67
CA THR A 224 -14.13 -6.76 -12.88
C THR A 224 -13.52 -8.06 -13.37
N SER A 225 -14.03 -9.19 -12.90
CA SER A 225 -13.60 -10.52 -13.31
C SER A 225 -14.15 -11.01 -14.65
N ARG A 226 -15.03 -10.23 -15.29
CA ARG A 226 -15.64 -10.52 -16.60
C ARG A 226 -14.74 -10.09 -17.76
#